data_AF-A0A2D8ET17-F1
#
_entry.id   AF-A0A2D8ET17-F1
#
_cell.length_a   1.000
_cell.length_b   1.000
_cell.length_c   1.000
_cell.angle_alpha   90.00
_cell.angle_beta   90.00
_cell.angle_gamma   90.00
#
_symmetry.space_group_name_H-M   'P 1'
#
loop_
_entity.id
_entity.type
_entity.pdbx_description
1 polymer ?
#
loop_
_entity_poly.entity_id
_entity_poly.type
_entity_poly.pdbx_seq_one_letter_code
_entity_poly.pdbx_strand_id
1 'polypeptide(L)'
;MFFKEFPQIDNINPDGTSSSVRDVIRRVSFSTDSYLNESNYNYYTVKDGETPDSLSEKFYGDPQFNWVIVLYNNLFDPFYDFPLSRNDLEDFINKKYDGDALFIAPVGASAGPFFSASTFENGDVISTRGTTTGDLEYFNEFEQRAKIKSYDDQMSKLQLTEQLGKFAVGETVATRRNPLDEWRADVVRSVHGKVAPHHFESNGKQLNPLASPPDVNGDGQVAVGFTGENFAGGNTIVGYADTILHAYVNDNSQTYVVTNEEYEYDLNSKRLNIRIPKGDVVSKLVEEFKEIIKV
;
A
#
# COMPACT_ATOMS: atom_id res chain seq x y z
N MET A 1 31.94 -9.29 3.89
CA MET A 1 31.00 -8.17 3.61
C MET A 1 30.90 -7.91 2.11
N PHE A 2 29.68 -7.78 1.58
CA PHE A 2 29.36 -7.70 0.13
C PHE A 2 30.15 -6.66 -0.67
N PHE A 3 30.06 -5.38 -0.30
CA PHE A 3 30.66 -4.27 -1.07
C PHE A 3 32.19 -4.17 -1.00
N LYS A 4 32.83 -4.95 -0.12
CA LYS A 4 34.30 -4.94 0.01
C LYS A 4 34.99 -5.49 -1.23
N GLU A 5 34.34 -6.43 -1.93
CA GLU A 5 34.90 -7.10 -3.10
C GLU A 5 34.76 -6.28 -4.39
N PHE A 6 33.95 -5.22 -4.38
CA PHE A 6 33.69 -4.40 -5.57
C PHE A 6 34.90 -3.54 -5.93
N PRO A 7 35.18 -3.38 -7.25
CA PRO A 7 36.25 -2.51 -7.72
C PRO A 7 35.98 -1.06 -7.32
N GLN A 8 37.05 -0.29 -7.21
CA GLN A 8 36.95 1.14 -6.98
C GLN A 8 36.96 1.87 -8.31
N ILE A 9 36.07 2.85 -8.45
CA ILE A 9 35.98 3.77 -9.59
C ILE A 9 36.24 5.19 -9.11
N ASP A 10 36.79 6.01 -9.99
CA ASP A 10 37.00 7.42 -9.69
C ASP A 10 35.69 8.18 -9.87
N ASN A 11 35.28 8.87 -8.81
CA ASN A 11 34.14 9.78 -8.82
C ASN A 11 34.64 11.22 -8.76
N ILE A 12 34.16 12.05 -9.69
CA ILE A 12 34.48 13.48 -9.73
C ILE A 12 33.44 14.21 -8.91
N ASN A 13 33.87 14.80 -7.81
CA ASN A 13 33.01 15.60 -6.96
C ASN A 13 32.67 16.95 -7.63
N PRO A 14 31.57 17.62 -7.22
CA PRO A 14 31.18 18.93 -7.76
C PRO A 14 32.25 20.03 -7.59
N ASP A 15 33.21 19.83 -6.69
CA ASP A 15 34.33 20.74 -6.41
C ASP A 15 35.57 20.50 -7.32
N GLY A 16 35.50 19.53 -8.23
CA GLY A 16 36.59 19.15 -9.13
C GLY A 16 37.64 18.22 -8.52
N THR A 17 37.44 17.74 -7.29
CA THR A 17 38.31 16.73 -6.68
C THR A 17 37.89 15.31 -7.09
N SER A 18 38.86 14.42 -7.30
CA SER A 18 38.59 13.00 -7.55
C SER A 18 38.60 12.23 -6.23
N SER A 19 37.54 11.47 -5.97
CA SER A 19 37.44 10.54 -4.85
C SER A 19 37.25 9.12 -5.36
N SER A 20 37.97 8.17 -4.77
CA SER A 20 37.85 6.75 -5.13
C SER A 20 36.68 6.13 -4.37
N VAL A 21 35.63 5.73 -5.09
CA VAL A 21 34.40 5.15 -4.52
C VAL A 21 34.23 3.70 -4.94
N ARG A 22 33.47 2.92 -4.19
CA ARG A 22 33.10 1.55 -4.58
C ARG A 22 32.10 1.61 -5.73
N ASP A 23 32.31 0.79 -6.74
CA ASP A 23 31.35 0.62 -7.83
C ASP A 23 30.09 -0.09 -7.30
N VAL A 24 29.01 0.65 -7.10
CA VAL A 24 27.70 0.09 -6.70
C VAL A 24 26.73 -0.04 -7.87
N ILE A 25 27.15 0.32 -9.10
CA ILE A 25 26.30 0.23 -10.29
C ILE A 25 26.29 -1.19 -10.87
N ARG A 26 27.28 -2.02 -10.50
CA ARG A 26 27.32 -3.44 -10.82
C ARG A 26 26.20 -4.19 -10.08
N ARG A 27 25.23 -4.71 -10.84
CA ARG A 27 24.19 -5.60 -10.30
C ARG A 27 24.65 -7.04 -10.37
N VAL A 28 24.58 -7.72 -9.22
CA VAL A 28 24.78 -9.16 -9.13
C VAL A 28 23.43 -9.83 -8.86
N SER A 29 23.14 -10.91 -9.60
CA SER A 29 21.94 -11.73 -9.42
C SER A 29 22.29 -13.19 -9.66
N PHE A 30 21.65 -14.11 -8.93
CA PHE A 30 21.81 -15.53 -9.24
C PHE A 30 21.08 -15.89 -10.54
N SER A 31 21.58 -16.91 -11.24
CA SER A 31 20.95 -17.46 -12.44
C SER A 31 19.66 -18.20 -12.11
N THR A 32 18.72 -18.23 -13.06
CA THR A 32 17.41 -18.89 -12.91
C THR A 32 17.54 -20.36 -12.46
N ASP A 33 18.56 -21.06 -12.97
CA ASP A 33 18.82 -22.48 -12.68
C ASP A 33 19.18 -22.75 -11.21
N SER A 34 19.89 -21.82 -10.57
CA SER A 34 20.27 -21.93 -9.16
C SER A 34 19.09 -21.82 -8.20
N TYR A 35 17.97 -21.22 -8.64
CA TYR A 35 16.73 -21.13 -7.86
C TYR A 35 15.81 -22.35 -8.04
N LEU A 36 15.92 -23.04 -9.18
CA LEU A 36 15.06 -24.17 -9.52
C LEU A 36 15.51 -25.48 -8.85
N ASN A 37 16.78 -25.56 -8.43
CA ASN A 37 17.28 -26.75 -7.79
C ASN A 37 16.97 -26.77 -6.28
N GLU A 38 15.89 -27.47 -5.91
CA GLU A 38 15.45 -27.67 -4.52
C GLU A 38 16.53 -28.29 -3.62
N SER A 39 17.56 -28.94 -4.17
CA SER A 39 18.66 -29.47 -3.37
C SER A 39 19.50 -28.38 -2.71
N ASN A 40 19.47 -27.15 -3.24
CA ASN A 40 20.41 -26.08 -2.88
C ASN A 40 19.95 -25.22 -1.69
N TYR A 41 18.68 -25.33 -1.30
CA TYR A 41 18.11 -24.50 -0.24
C TYR A 41 17.15 -25.29 0.63
N ASN A 42 16.85 -24.75 1.81
CA ASN A 42 15.76 -25.20 2.66
C ASN A 42 14.79 -24.03 2.86
N TYR A 43 13.50 -24.33 2.98
CA TYR A 43 12.52 -23.34 3.41
C TYR A 43 12.67 -23.06 4.90
N TYR A 44 12.63 -21.80 5.27
CA TYR A 44 12.63 -21.35 6.65
C TYR A 44 11.57 -20.27 6.84
N THR A 45 10.76 -20.44 7.89
CA THR A 45 9.78 -19.44 8.31
C THR A 45 10.46 -18.51 9.31
N VAL A 46 10.64 -17.25 8.91
CA VAL A 46 11.24 -16.19 9.72
C VAL A 46 10.40 -15.98 10.98
N LYS A 47 11.06 -15.89 12.12
CA LYS A 47 10.43 -15.57 13.41
C LYS A 47 10.39 -14.06 13.62
N ASP A 48 9.47 -13.63 14.47
CA ASP A 48 9.33 -12.23 14.85
C ASP A 48 10.65 -11.65 15.38
N GLY A 49 11.07 -10.52 14.81
CA GLY A 49 12.32 -9.83 15.15
C GLY A 49 13.62 -10.43 14.57
N GLU A 50 13.56 -11.53 13.79
CA GLU A 50 14.74 -12.00 13.07
C GLU A 50 15.06 -11.05 11.91
N THR A 51 16.34 -10.69 11.75
CA THR A 51 16.87 -9.91 10.62
C THR A 51 17.75 -10.78 9.71
N PRO A 52 18.00 -10.38 8.45
CA PRO A 52 18.94 -11.11 7.58
C PRO A 52 20.31 -11.38 8.21
N ASP A 53 20.79 -10.44 9.03
CA ASP A 53 22.05 -10.54 9.76
C ASP A 53 21.99 -11.64 10.84
N SER A 54 20.92 -11.64 11.64
CA SER A 54 20.71 -12.65 12.68
C SER A 54 20.51 -14.06 12.10
N LEU A 55 19.86 -14.16 10.94
CA LEU A 55 19.70 -15.43 10.24
C LEU A 55 21.03 -15.92 9.68
N SER A 56 21.87 -15.02 9.17
CA SER A 56 23.19 -15.38 8.67
C SER A 56 24.11 -15.88 9.77
N GLU A 57 24.09 -15.22 10.93
CA GLU A 57 24.79 -15.70 12.14
C GLU A 57 24.32 -17.10 12.53
N LYS A 58 23.00 -17.33 12.51
CA LYS A 58 22.39 -18.60 12.91
C LYS A 58 22.69 -19.77 11.95
N PHE A 59 22.68 -19.52 10.64
CA PHE A 59 22.86 -20.57 9.62
C PHE A 59 24.30 -20.73 9.15
N TYR A 60 25.08 -19.66 9.13
CA TYR A 60 26.44 -19.62 8.58
C TYR A 60 27.52 -19.29 9.61
N GLY A 61 27.16 -18.85 10.82
CA GLY A 61 28.10 -18.50 11.89
C GLY A 61 28.83 -17.16 11.67
N ASP A 62 28.39 -16.35 10.71
CA ASP A 62 28.94 -15.02 10.45
C ASP A 62 27.82 -14.10 9.90
N PRO A 63 27.59 -12.91 10.49
CA PRO A 63 26.50 -12.03 10.07
C PRO A 63 26.80 -11.37 8.72
N GLN A 64 28.04 -11.40 8.23
CA GLN A 64 28.45 -10.78 6.98
C GLN A 64 27.93 -11.49 5.72
N PHE A 65 27.26 -12.63 5.87
CA PHE A 65 26.61 -13.36 4.78
C PHE A 65 25.13 -12.98 4.57
N ASN A 66 24.65 -11.91 5.20
CA ASN A 66 23.28 -11.37 5.03
C ASN A 66 22.84 -11.20 3.57
N TRP A 67 23.74 -10.72 2.72
CA TRP A 67 23.53 -10.47 1.30
C TRP A 67 23.26 -11.75 0.53
N VAL A 68 23.76 -12.91 0.97
CA VAL A 68 23.48 -14.19 0.34
C VAL A 68 21.99 -14.50 0.48
N ILE A 69 21.43 -14.32 1.68
CA ILE A 69 19.99 -14.54 1.94
C ILE A 69 19.15 -13.54 1.14
N VAL A 70 19.52 -12.26 1.15
CA VAL A 70 18.81 -11.18 0.44
C VAL A 70 18.79 -11.44 -1.07
N LEU A 71 19.96 -11.67 -1.68
CA LEU A 71 20.06 -11.91 -3.12
C LEU A 71 19.38 -13.23 -3.52
N TYR A 72 19.46 -14.27 -2.69
CA TYR A 72 18.89 -15.58 -3.05
C TYR A 72 17.36 -15.56 -3.04
N ASN A 73 16.77 -14.66 -2.26
CA ASN A 73 15.32 -14.41 -2.25
C ASN A 73 14.89 -13.27 -3.18
N ASN A 74 15.81 -12.72 -3.98
CA ASN A 74 15.56 -11.58 -4.87
C ASN A 74 14.92 -10.37 -4.15
N LEU A 75 15.30 -10.14 -2.89
CA LEU A 75 14.83 -8.98 -2.14
C LEU A 75 15.54 -7.73 -2.70
N PHE A 76 14.76 -6.76 -3.17
CA PHE A 76 15.31 -5.53 -3.76
C PHE A 76 15.60 -4.50 -2.68
N ASP A 77 14.64 -4.32 -1.77
CA ASP A 77 14.77 -3.50 -0.58
C ASP A 77 14.87 -4.40 0.67
N PRO A 78 16.06 -4.61 1.24
CA PRO A 78 16.23 -5.46 2.41
C PRO A 78 15.45 -5.00 3.64
N PHE A 79 15.02 -3.74 3.71
CA PHE A 79 14.29 -3.18 4.85
C PHE A 79 12.79 -3.41 4.75
N TYR A 80 12.20 -3.31 3.54
CA TYR A 80 10.75 -3.42 3.36
C TYR A 80 10.29 -4.68 2.63
N ASP A 81 11.17 -5.37 1.91
CA ASP A 81 10.84 -6.65 1.26
C ASP A 81 11.05 -7.84 2.20
N PHE A 82 11.93 -7.68 3.20
CA PHE A 82 12.09 -8.66 4.27
C PHE A 82 10.89 -8.59 5.24
N PRO A 83 10.42 -9.72 5.80
CA PRO A 83 9.32 -9.69 6.77
C PRO A 83 9.66 -8.79 7.96
N LEU A 84 8.76 -7.87 8.26
CA LEU A 84 8.86 -6.95 9.37
C LEU A 84 8.43 -7.64 10.67
N SER A 85 9.04 -7.21 11.79
CA SER A 85 8.55 -7.58 13.11
C SER A 85 7.15 -7.02 13.33
N ARG A 86 6.41 -7.58 14.30
CA ARG A 86 5.05 -7.11 14.60
C ARG A 86 5.02 -5.61 14.92
N ASN A 87 5.94 -5.14 15.75
CA ASN A 87 5.99 -3.72 16.14
C ASN A 87 6.35 -2.83 14.95
N ASP A 88 7.35 -3.22 14.16
CA ASP A 88 7.76 -2.44 12.98
C ASP A 88 6.66 -2.41 11.91
N LEU A 89 5.90 -3.50 11.79
CA LEU A 89 4.75 -3.58 10.90
C LEU A 89 3.61 -2.66 11.36
N GLU A 90 3.30 -2.64 12.66
CA GLU A 90 2.32 -1.71 13.23
C GLU A 90 2.73 -0.25 12.98
N ASP A 91 4.01 0.09 13.20
CA ASP A 91 4.55 1.42 12.91
C ASP A 91 4.52 1.76 11.42
N PHE A 92 4.82 0.78 10.56
CA PHE A 92 4.72 0.92 9.11
C PHE A 92 3.28 1.21 8.66
N ILE A 93 2.30 0.45 9.17
CA ILE A 93 0.88 0.63 8.87
C ILE A 93 0.41 2.02 9.34
N ASN A 94 0.76 2.42 10.57
CA ASN A 94 0.38 3.72 11.12
C ASN A 94 0.97 4.89 10.30
N LYS A 95 2.22 4.75 9.82
CA LYS A 95 2.86 5.76 8.97
C LYS A 95 2.30 5.77 7.55
N LYS A 96 2.00 4.60 6.99
CA LYS A 96 1.48 4.44 5.63
C LYS A 96 0.02 4.89 5.53
N TYR A 97 -0.79 4.63 6.56
CA TYR A 97 -2.21 4.97 6.62
C TYR A 97 -2.51 5.95 7.77
N ASP A 98 -1.66 6.98 7.87
CA ASP A 98 -1.85 8.11 8.78
C ASP A 98 -3.17 8.84 8.48
N GLY A 99 -3.79 9.39 9.52
CA GLY A 99 -5.07 10.09 9.41
C GLY A 99 -6.28 9.21 9.08
N ASP A 100 -7.42 9.86 8.88
CA ASP A 100 -8.67 9.20 8.54
C ASP A 100 -8.82 9.00 7.02
N ALA A 101 -9.56 7.97 6.64
CA ALA A 101 -10.08 7.78 5.30
C ALA A 101 -11.53 8.28 5.23
N LEU A 102 -11.76 9.31 4.41
CA LEU A 102 -13.07 9.89 4.19
C LEU A 102 -13.71 9.32 2.93
N PHE A 103 -14.92 8.83 3.06
CA PHE A 103 -15.79 8.53 1.93
C PHE A 103 -16.64 9.76 1.68
N ILE A 104 -16.61 10.23 0.45
CA ILE A 104 -17.21 11.50 0.07
C ILE A 104 -18.28 11.29 -0.99
N ALA A 105 -19.30 12.15 -0.98
CA ALA A 105 -20.32 12.23 -2.02
C ALA A 105 -20.50 13.69 -2.48
N PRO A 106 -21.01 13.92 -3.70
CA PRO A 106 -21.37 15.27 -4.13
C PRO A 106 -22.37 15.90 -3.14
N VAL A 107 -22.28 17.21 -2.94
CA VAL A 107 -23.11 17.91 -1.94
C VAL A 107 -24.59 17.70 -2.22
N GLY A 108 -25.33 17.22 -1.23
CA GLY A 108 -26.76 16.94 -1.34
C GLY A 108 -27.13 15.74 -2.22
N ALA A 109 -26.15 14.94 -2.67
CA ALA A 109 -26.43 13.72 -3.42
C ALA A 109 -26.99 12.62 -2.53
N SER A 110 -28.04 11.95 -3.02
CA SER A 110 -28.67 10.78 -2.39
C SER A 110 -28.24 9.46 -3.03
N ALA A 111 -27.49 9.50 -4.13
CA ALA A 111 -27.09 8.32 -4.90
C ALA A 111 -25.64 8.42 -5.34
N GLY A 112 -24.77 7.70 -4.65
CA GLY A 112 -23.48 7.22 -5.15
C GLY A 112 -22.41 8.27 -5.36
N PRO A 113 -21.15 7.91 -5.12
CA PRO A 113 -20.11 8.90 -5.19
C PRO A 113 -19.60 8.94 -6.63
N PHE A 114 -20.10 9.91 -7.39
CA PHE A 114 -19.64 10.19 -8.75
C PHE A 114 -18.75 11.42 -8.74
N PHE A 115 -17.52 11.30 -8.22
CA PHE A 115 -16.47 12.25 -8.56
C PHE A 115 -15.84 11.84 -9.90
N SER A 116 -16.66 11.87 -10.95
CA SER A 116 -16.12 11.90 -12.31
C SER A 116 -15.51 13.29 -12.50
N ALA A 117 -14.20 13.37 -12.35
CA ALA A 117 -13.34 14.56 -12.37
C ALA A 117 -13.00 15.11 -10.98
N SER A 118 -12.12 14.41 -10.26
CA SER A 118 -11.37 14.97 -9.15
C SER A 118 -10.56 16.18 -9.64
N THR A 119 -11.03 17.39 -9.36
CA THR A 119 -10.25 18.62 -9.52
C THR A 119 -9.11 18.72 -8.50
N PHE A 120 -9.09 17.82 -7.51
CA PHE A 120 -8.12 17.73 -6.44
C PHE A 120 -6.97 16.77 -6.76
N GLU A 121 -5.82 17.04 -6.17
CA GLU A 121 -4.55 16.33 -6.36
C GLU A 121 -3.96 15.92 -5.01
N ASN A 122 -3.01 14.97 -5.06
CA ASN A 122 -2.27 14.59 -3.86
C ASN A 122 -1.49 15.79 -3.31
N GLY A 123 -1.66 16.07 -2.02
CA GLY A 123 -1.08 17.20 -1.32
C GLY A 123 -2.03 18.38 -1.12
N ASP A 124 -3.20 18.39 -1.78
CA ASP A 124 -4.19 19.43 -1.57
C ASP A 124 -4.69 19.46 -0.12
N VAL A 125 -4.89 20.66 0.40
CA VAL A 125 -5.43 20.89 1.74
C VAL A 125 -6.96 20.90 1.67
N ILE A 126 -7.59 20.17 2.57
CA ILE A 126 -9.04 20.19 2.80
C ILE A 126 -9.37 20.75 4.18
N SER A 127 -10.50 21.42 4.29
CA SER A 127 -11.06 21.86 5.57
C SER A 127 -12.58 21.81 5.55
N THR A 128 -13.21 21.75 6.74
CA THR A 128 -14.67 21.84 6.84
C THR A 128 -15.15 23.26 6.57
N ARG A 129 -16.37 23.34 6.06
CA ARG A 129 -17.12 24.59 5.95
C ARG A 129 -17.47 25.10 7.35
N GLY A 130 -17.05 26.31 7.66
CA GLY A 130 -17.39 27.02 8.89
C GLY A 130 -18.68 27.82 8.73
N THR A 131 -18.72 29.03 9.29
CA THR A 131 -19.89 29.91 9.21
C THR A 131 -20.01 30.59 7.85
N THR A 132 -21.23 30.76 7.37
CA THR A 132 -21.54 31.64 6.22
C THR A 132 -22.04 32.97 6.73
N THR A 133 -21.36 34.08 6.39
CA THR A 133 -21.87 35.43 6.65
C THR A 133 -22.12 36.11 5.31
N GLY A 134 -23.39 36.13 4.88
CA GLY A 134 -23.74 36.54 3.51
C GLY A 134 -23.16 35.58 2.48
N ASP A 135 -22.52 36.13 1.43
CA ASP A 135 -21.88 35.35 0.36
C ASP A 135 -20.45 34.89 0.69
N LEU A 136 -19.92 35.26 1.87
CA LEU A 136 -18.59 34.86 2.31
C LEU A 136 -18.65 33.56 3.10
N GLU A 137 -17.91 32.56 2.61
CA GLU A 137 -17.71 31.28 3.27
C GLU A 137 -16.43 31.32 4.12
N TYR A 138 -16.58 31.12 5.43
CA TYR A 138 -15.46 30.93 6.35
C TYR A 138 -15.23 29.44 6.55
N PHE A 139 -13.99 29.06 6.86
CA PHE A 139 -13.58 27.66 6.97
C PHE A 139 -12.85 27.44 8.28
N ASN A 140 -13.01 26.25 8.85
CA ASN A 140 -12.46 25.94 10.18
C ASN A 140 -11.01 25.48 10.07
N GLU A 141 -10.16 26.23 9.36
CA GLU A 141 -8.80 25.82 9.00
C GLU A 141 -7.85 25.66 10.20
N PHE A 142 -8.17 26.28 11.34
CA PHE A 142 -7.40 26.17 12.57
C PHE A 142 -7.83 25.01 13.47
N GLU A 143 -8.98 24.37 13.19
CA GLU A 143 -9.56 23.33 14.03
C GLU A 143 -9.73 22.00 13.29
N GLN A 144 -10.12 22.05 12.01
CA GLN A 144 -10.42 20.90 11.15
C GLN A 144 -9.78 21.11 9.78
N ARG A 145 -8.56 20.58 9.61
CA ARG A 145 -7.83 20.60 8.32
C ARG A 145 -7.06 19.30 8.12
N ALA A 146 -6.85 18.90 6.87
CA ALA A 146 -5.97 17.79 6.53
C ALA A 146 -5.43 17.96 5.12
N LYS A 147 -4.38 17.21 4.78
CA LYS A 147 -3.91 17.07 3.40
C LYS A 147 -4.42 15.76 2.79
N ILE A 148 -4.71 15.77 1.50
CA ILE A 148 -5.02 14.55 0.75
C ILE A 148 -3.71 13.83 0.47
N LYS A 149 -3.55 12.61 1.00
CA LYS A 149 -2.40 11.75 0.71
C LYS A 149 -2.57 11.01 -0.60
N SER A 150 -3.74 10.39 -0.76
CA SER A 150 -4.13 9.66 -1.95
C SER A 150 -5.66 9.62 -2.03
N TYR A 151 -6.17 9.34 -3.22
CA TYR A 151 -7.59 9.15 -3.44
C TYR A 151 -7.85 7.91 -4.29
N ASP A 152 -9.04 7.35 -4.15
CA ASP A 152 -9.53 6.23 -4.94
C ASP A 152 -10.88 6.64 -5.54
N ASP A 153 -10.94 6.74 -6.86
CA ASP A 153 -12.13 7.17 -7.59
C ASP A 153 -13.26 6.12 -7.52
N GLN A 154 -12.92 4.83 -7.52
CA GLN A 154 -13.91 3.75 -7.51
C GLN A 154 -14.61 3.65 -6.16
N MET A 155 -13.87 3.89 -5.08
CA MET A 155 -14.42 3.94 -3.72
C MET A 155 -14.84 5.33 -3.29
N SER A 156 -14.49 6.37 -4.06
CA SER A 156 -14.58 7.79 -3.68
C SER A 156 -14.10 8.03 -2.26
N LYS A 157 -12.90 7.52 -2.02
CA LYS A 157 -12.24 7.49 -0.72
C LYS A 157 -11.03 8.40 -0.78
N LEU A 158 -10.94 9.36 0.14
CA LEU A 158 -9.77 10.20 0.37
C LEU A 158 -9.01 9.67 1.57
N GLN A 159 -7.75 9.30 1.38
CA GLN A 159 -6.84 9.06 2.50
C GLN A 159 -6.21 10.38 2.90
N LEU A 160 -6.36 10.76 4.16
CA LEU A 160 -5.80 12.00 4.69
C LEU A 160 -4.37 11.81 5.21
N THR A 161 -3.71 12.91 5.51
CA THR A 161 -2.45 12.98 6.26
C THR A 161 -2.32 14.37 6.87
N GLU A 162 -1.43 14.53 7.86
CA GLU A 162 -1.25 15.79 8.60
C GLU A 162 -2.59 16.36 9.12
N GLN A 163 -3.44 15.47 9.63
CA GLN A 163 -4.79 15.80 10.05
C GLN A 163 -4.80 16.55 11.38
N LEU A 164 -5.54 17.65 11.40
CA LEU A 164 -5.90 18.44 12.56
C LEU A 164 -7.42 18.33 12.73
N GLY A 165 -7.88 17.89 13.91
CA GLY A 165 -9.30 17.65 14.17
C GLY A 165 -9.81 16.35 13.55
N LYS A 166 -11.13 16.14 13.61
CA LYS A 166 -11.81 15.00 12.97
C LYS A 166 -12.89 15.50 12.04
N PHE A 167 -13.10 14.79 10.95
CA PHE A 167 -14.19 15.04 10.01
C PHE A 167 -15.34 14.09 10.32
N ALA A 168 -16.49 14.65 10.68
CA ALA A 168 -17.68 13.90 11.05
C ALA A 168 -18.57 13.63 9.82
N VAL A 169 -19.38 12.58 9.92
CA VAL A 169 -20.38 12.26 8.89
C VAL A 169 -21.42 13.37 8.81
N GLY A 170 -21.71 13.82 7.59
CA GLY A 170 -22.62 14.93 7.29
C GLY A 170 -21.95 16.30 7.19
N GLU A 171 -20.66 16.42 7.49
CA GLU A 171 -19.92 17.66 7.26
C GLU A 171 -19.56 17.83 5.79
N THR A 172 -19.62 19.07 5.29
CA THR A 172 -19.14 19.41 3.95
C THR A 172 -17.67 19.83 4.02
N VAL A 173 -16.83 19.15 3.24
CA VAL A 173 -15.41 19.47 3.05
C VAL A 173 -15.20 20.24 1.76
N ALA A 174 -14.16 21.08 1.77
CA ALA A 174 -13.74 21.89 0.64
C ALA A 174 -12.23 21.82 0.46
N THR A 175 -11.77 21.83 -0.80
CA THR A 175 -10.35 21.94 -1.15
C THR A 175 -9.93 23.41 -1.12
N ARG A 176 -8.64 23.63 -0.83
CA ARG A 176 -8.08 24.97 -0.60
C ARG A 176 -6.93 25.28 -1.55
N ARG A 177 -7.08 24.91 -2.82
CA ARG A 177 -6.06 25.22 -3.84
C ARG A 177 -6.06 26.70 -4.21
N ASN A 178 -7.25 27.32 -4.28
CA ASN A 178 -7.44 28.71 -4.67
C ASN A 178 -8.64 29.30 -3.90
N PRO A 179 -8.63 30.60 -3.55
CA PRO A 179 -9.83 31.31 -3.09
C PRO A 179 -11.10 31.10 -3.92
N LEU A 180 -10.98 30.79 -5.22
CA LEU A 180 -12.09 30.52 -6.14
C LEU A 180 -12.41 29.03 -6.33
N ASP A 181 -11.90 28.16 -5.46
CA ASP A 181 -12.16 26.73 -5.55
C ASP A 181 -13.61 26.41 -5.20
N GLU A 182 -14.36 25.89 -6.17
CA GLU A 182 -15.77 25.55 -6.06
C GLU A 182 -16.00 24.11 -5.60
N TRP A 183 -14.94 23.29 -5.49
CA TRP A 183 -15.11 21.88 -5.14
C TRP A 183 -15.61 21.72 -3.70
N ARG A 184 -16.74 21.02 -3.54
CA ARG A 184 -17.35 20.69 -2.26
C ARG A 184 -17.80 19.24 -2.27
N ALA A 185 -17.70 18.58 -1.13
CA ALA A 185 -18.16 17.21 -0.96
C ALA A 185 -18.68 16.98 0.45
N ASP A 186 -19.73 16.18 0.60
CA ASP A 186 -20.24 15.76 1.91
C ASP A 186 -19.55 14.47 2.36
N VAL A 187 -19.12 14.43 3.63
CA VAL A 187 -18.54 13.24 4.24
C VAL A 187 -19.67 12.26 4.56
N VAL A 188 -19.72 11.14 3.84
CA VAL A 188 -20.73 10.10 4.05
C VAL A 188 -20.28 9.03 5.03
N ARG A 189 -18.97 8.83 5.16
CA ARG A 189 -18.37 7.94 6.16
C ARG A 189 -16.94 8.37 6.45
N SER A 190 -16.53 8.21 7.71
CA SER A 190 -15.17 8.51 8.17
C SER A 190 -14.69 7.37 9.03
N VAL A 191 -13.53 6.80 8.69
CA VAL A 191 -12.89 5.70 9.41
C VAL A 191 -11.40 5.94 9.49
N HIS A 192 -10.71 5.44 10.50
CA HIS A 192 -9.26 5.58 10.59
C HIS A 192 -8.58 4.87 9.40
N GLY A 193 -7.53 5.44 8.82
CA GLY A 193 -6.87 4.94 7.62
C GLY A 193 -6.50 3.46 7.69
N LYS A 194 -5.95 3.01 8.83
CA LYS A 194 -5.61 1.59 9.06
C LYS A 194 -6.78 0.60 8.90
N VAL A 195 -8.00 0.97 9.29
CA VAL A 195 -9.20 0.11 9.21
C VAL A 195 -10.05 0.43 7.98
N ALA A 196 -9.61 1.37 7.13
CA ALA A 196 -10.26 1.67 5.88
C ALA A 196 -10.11 0.48 4.91
N PRO A 197 -11.09 0.24 4.02
CA PRO A 197 -11.00 -0.82 3.04
C PRO A 197 -9.80 -0.56 2.13
N HIS A 198 -8.92 -1.55 2.00
CA HIS A 198 -7.92 -1.60 0.93
C HIS A 198 -8.61 -1.98 -0.37
N HIS A 199 -9.45 -3.01 -0.32
CA HIS A 199 -10.24 -3.53 -1.42
C HIS A 199 -11.38 -4.41 -0.88
N PHE A 200 -12.22 -4.90 -1.80
CA PHE A 200 -13.23 -5.89 -1.51
C PHE A 200 -12.83 -7.23 -2.11
N GLU A 201 -13.05 -8.33 -1.41
CA GLU A 201 -12.64 -9.67 -1.84
C GLU A 201 -13.67 -10.73 -1.42
N SER A 202 -13.84 -11.75 -2.25
CA SER A 202 -14.49 -13.01 -1.88
C SER A 202 -13.66 -14.19 -2.39
N ASN A 203 -13.33 -15.13 -1.50
CA ASN A 203 -12.61 -16.37 -1.83
C ASN A 203 -11.30 -16.17 -2.63
N GLY A 204 -10.48 -15.17 -2.31
CA GLY A 204 -9.22 -14.89 -3.03
C GLY A 204 -9.38 -14.00 -4.26
N LYS A 205 -10.61 -13.64 -4.64
CA LYS A 205 -10.90 -12.82 -5.82
C LYS A 205 -11.34 -11.41 -5.43
N GLN A 206 -10.61 -10.42 -5.93
CA GLN A 206 -10.97 -9.02 -5.77
C GLN A 206 -12.28 -8.70 -6.49
N LEU A 207 -13.18 -8.03 -5.77
CA LEU A 207 -14.50 -7.62 -6.21
C LEU A 207 -14.49 -6.15 -6.63
N ASN A 208 -15.36 -5.81 -7.58
CA ASN A 208 -15.63 -4.43 -7.98
C ASN A 208 -16.51 -3.75 -6.92
N PRO A 209 -16.04 -2.65 -6.28
CA PRO A 209 -16.81 -1.91 -5.27
C PRO A 209 -18.15 -1.37 -5.80
N LEU A 210 -18.20 -0.98 -7.06
CA LEU A 210 -19.36 -0.38 -7.73
C LEU A 210 -20.24 -1.41 -8.42
N ALA A 211 -20.16 -2.67 -8.03
CA ALA A 211 -20.98 -3.75 -8.56
C ALA A 211 -21.82 -4.40 -7.46
N SER A 212 -22.85 -5.15 -7.88
CA SER A 212 -23.66 -5.97 -6.99
C SER A 212 -22.81 -6.94 -6.18
N PRO A 213 -23.31 -7.46 -5.04
CA PRO A 213 -22.69 -8.60 -4.38
C PRO A 213 -22.46 -9.76 -5.35
N PRO A 214 -21.36 -10.52 -5.19
CA PRO A 214 -21.11 -11.69 -6.02
C PRO A 214 -22.15 -12.79 -5.76
N ASP A 215 -22.26 -13.72 -6.71
CA ASP A 215 -23.03 -14.95 -6.51
C ASP A 215 -22.34 -15.89 -5.51
N VAL A 216 -22.96 -17.04 -5.22
CA VAL A 216 -22.41 -18.05 -4.29
C VAL A 216 -21.01 -18.56 -4.68
N ASN A 217 -20.60 -18.37 -5.93
CA ASN A 217 -19.29 -18.79 -6.44
C ASN A 217 -18.24 -17.66 -6.42
N GLY A 218 -18.62 -16.40 -6.21
CA GLY A 218 -17.70 -15.26 -6.15
C GLY A 218 -17.49 -14.49 -7.46
N ASP A 219 -18.22 -14.80 -8.53
CA ASP A 219 -17.90 -14.36 -9.90
C ASP A 219 -19.00 -13.53 -10.58
N GLY A 220 -20.24 -13.61 -10.09
CA GLY A 220 -21.44 -13.04 -10.74
C GLY A 220 -21.71 -11.54 -10.56
N GLN A 221 -20.72 -10.69 -10.34
CA GLN A 221 -20.96 -9.26 -10.11
C GLN A 221 -21.50 -8.53 -11.36
N VAL A 222 -22.54 -7.73 -11.18
CA VAL A 222 -23.09 -6.84 -12.22
C VAL A 222 -22.74 -5.40 -11.84
N ALA A 223 -21.99 -4.70 -12.70
CA ALA A 223 -21.56 -3.33 -12.44
C ALA A 223 -22.74 -2.35 -12.48
N VAL A 224 -22.63 -1.26 -11.72
CA VAL A 224 -23.59 -0.15 -11.74
C VAL A 224 -23.83 0.34 -13.17
N GLY A 225 -25.09 0.61 -13.52
CA GLY A 225 -25.49 1.03 -14.85
C GLY A 225 -25.76 -0.11 -15.84
N PHE A 226 -25.50 -1.36 -15.46
CA PHE A 226 -25.80 -2.54 -16.27
C PHE A 226 -26.95 -3.37 -15.70
N THR A 227 -27.56 -4.20 -16.53
CA THR A 227 -28.54 -5.23 -16.16
C THR A 227 -27.87 -6.61 -16.25
N GLY A 228 -28.28 -7.59 -15.44
CA GLY A 228 -27.70 -8.94 -15.56
C GLY A 228 -28.48 -10.01 -14.81
N GLU A 229 -28.40 -11.25 -15.30
CA GLU A 229 -29.09 -12.42 -14.73
C GLU A 229 -28.65 -12.73 -13.29
N ASN A 230 -27.43 -12.34 -12.94
CA ASN A 230 -26.85 -12.52 -11.61
C ASN A 230 -27.28 -11.44 -10.61
N PHE A 231 -28.00 -10.41 -11.04
CA PHE A 231 -28.55 -9.40 -10.15
C PHE A 231 -29.96 -9.78 -9.69
N ALA A 232 -30.23 -9.73 -8.38
CA ALA A 232 -31.48 -10.18 -7.78
C ALA A 232 -32.73 -9.44 -8.29
N GLY A 233 -32.57 -8.25 -8.91
CA GLY A 233 -33.65 -7.51 -9.57
C GLY A 233 -34.00 -7.99 -11.00
N GLY A 234 -33.31 -9.00 -11.54
CA GLY A 234 -33.47 -9.45 -12.92
C GLY A 234 -32.88 -8.45 -13.92
N ASN A 235 -33.62 -8.15 -15.00
CA ASN A 235 -33.19 -7.22 -16.06
C ASN A 235 -33.29 -5.73 -15.68
N THR A 236 -33.30 -5.41 -14.39
CA THR A 236 -33.25 -4.04 -13.86
C THR A 236 -31.81 -3.57 -13.79
N ILE A 237 -31.62 -2.26 -14.01
CA ILE A 237 -30.29 -1.64 -13.93
C ILE A 237 -29.83 -1.66 -12.47
N VAL A 238 -28.61 -2.11 -12.22
CA VAL A 238 -27.95 -2.01 -10.92
C VAL A 238 -27.71 -0.54 -10.60
N GLY A 239 -28.32 -0.05 -9.53
CA GLY A 239 -28.09 1.28 -8.99
C GLY A 239 -26.97 1.29 -7.95
N TYR A 240 -26.57 2.48 -7.48
CA TYR A 240 -25.56 2.58 -6.41
C TYR A 240 -26.01 1.87 -5.13
N ALA A 241 -27.30 1.98 -4.77
CA ALA A 241 -27.87 1.34 -3.57
C ALA A 241 -27.69 -0.19 -3.56
N ASP A 242 -27.48 -0.79 -4.73
CA ASP A 242 -27.33 -2.22 -4.91
C ASP A 242 -25.85 -2.68 -4.85
N THR A 243 -24.90 -1.75 -4.70
CA THR A 243 -23.46 -2.03 -4.76
C THR A 243 -22.88 -2.44 -3.41
N ILE A 244 -21.78 -3.20 -3.44
CA ILE A 244 -21.04 -3.56 -2.21
C ILE A 244 -20.44 -2.33 -1.52
N LEU A 245 -20.08 -1.28 -2.28
CA LEU A 245 -19.61 -0.03 -1.70
C LEU A 245 -20.72 0.68 -0.92
N HIS A 246 -21.95 0.74 -1.44
CA HIS A 246 -23.09 1.29 -0.70
C HIS A 246 -23.31 0.51 0.60
N ALA A 247 -23.31 -0.83 0.54
CA ALA A 247 -23.47 -1.65 1.74
C ALA A 247 -22.42 -1.34 2.80
N TYR A 248 -21.16 -1.11 2.40
CA TYR A 248 -20.11 -0.70 3.33
C TYR A 248 -20.34 0.73 3.87
N VAL A 249 -20.54 1.69 2.97
CA VAL A 249 -20.60 3.13 3.32
C VAL A 249 -21.85 3.45 4.13
N ASN A 250 -23.02 3.05 3.63
CA ASN A 250 -24.34 3.46 4.12
C ASN A 250 -24.92 2.45 5.12
N ASP A 251 -24.72 1.14 4.91
CA ASP A 251 -25.33 0.10 5.76
C ASP A 251 -24.35 -0.47 6.81
N ASN A 252 -23.10 0.03 6.83
CA ASN A 252 -22.05 -0.39 7.75
C ASN A 252 -21.71 -1.90 7.66
N SER A 253 -21.93 -2.50 6.50
CA SER A 253 -21.59 -3.90 6.23
C SER A 253 -20.08 -4.07 6.11
N GLN A 254 -19.51 -5.01 6.86
CA GLN A 254 -18.10 -5.42 6.71
C GLN A 254 -17.94 -6.61 5.76
N THR A 255 -19.01 -7.00 5.07
CA THR A 255 -18.99 -8.16 4.17
C THR A 255 -18.07 -7.87 2.99
N TYR A 256 -17.15 -8.80 2.71
CA TYR A 256 -16.13 -8.70 1.67
C TYR A 256 -15.05 -7.64 1.88
N VAL A 257 -15.09 -6.87 2.97
CA VAL A 257 -14.09 -5.82 3.21
C VAL A 257 -12.77 -6.45 3.64
N VAL A 258 -11.69 -6.10 2.95
CA VAL A 258 -10.33 -6.33 3.42
C VAL A 258 -9.75 -4.97 3.78
N THR A 259 -9.41 -4.78 5.04
CA THR A 259 -8.84 -3.52 5.55
C THR A 259 -7.38 -3.34 5.14
N ASN A 260 -6.89 -2.11 5.17
CA ASN A 260 -5.47 -1.80 4.96
C ASN A 260 -4.57 -2.58 5.94
N GLU A 261 -4.96 -2.65 7.21
CA GLU A 261 -4.23 -3.42 8.23
C GLU A 261 -4.17 -4.92 7.88
N GLU A 262 -5.30 -5.55 7.58
CA GLU A 262 -5.34 -6.98 7.20
C GLU A 262 -4.51 -7.28 5.95
N TYR A 263 -4.56 -6.40 4.95
CA TYR A 263 -3.79 -6.54 3.73
C TYR A 263 -2.27 -6.53 4.01
N GLU A 264 -1.78 -5.60 4.83
CA GLU A 264 -0.36 -5.52 5.18
C GLU A 264 0.08 -6.73 6.03
N TYR A 265 -0.77 -7.22 6.94
CA TYR A 265 -0.49 -8.44 7.70
C TYR A 265 -0.41 -9.67 6.81
N ASP A 266 -1.31 -9.83 5.84
CA ASP A 266 -1.28 -10.94 4.90
C ASP A 266 -0.05 -10.86 3.98
N LEU A 267 0.28 -9.67 3.48
CA LEU A 267 1.48 -9.43 2.67
C LEU A 267 2.76 -9.76 3.45
N ASN A 268 2.86 -9.32 4.71
CA ASN A 268 3.99 -9.66 5.57
C ASN A 268 4.07 -11.16 5.85
N SER A 269 2.92 -11.81 6.08
CA SER A 269 2.83 -13.25 6.34
C SER A 269 3.30 -14.07 5.13
N LYS A 270 2.97 -13.65 3.91
CA LYS A 270 3.46 -14.26 2.67
C LYS A 270 4.98 -14.16 2.52
N ARG A 271 5.60 -13.14 3.10
CA ARG A 271 7.07 -12.91 3.09
C ARG A 271 7.83 -13.68 4.17
N LEU A 272 7.14 -14.27 5.16
CA LEU A 272 7.80 -15.03 6.23
C LEU A 272 8.53 -16.28 5.72
N ASN A 273 8.08 -16.87 4.63
CA ASN A 273 8.69 -18.08 4.09
C ASN A 273 9.80 -17.71 3.09
N ILE A 274 11.04 -17.81 3.55
CA ILE A 274 12.22 -17.52 2.76
C ILE A 274 13.01 -18.79 2.45
N ARG A 275 13.81 -18.72 1.40
CA ARG A 275 14.75 -19.77 1.00
C ARG A 275 16.11 -19.49 1.64
N ILE A 276 16.63 -20.46 2.39
CA ILE A 276 17.96 -20.40 2.98
C ILE A 276 18.87 -21.36 2.23
N PRO A 277 19.87 -20.87 1.47
CA PRO A 277 20.89 -21.70 0.86
C PRO A 277 21.59 -22.59 1.88
N LYS A 278 21.87 -23.84 1.51
CA LYS A 278 22.63 -24.73 2.38
C LYS A 278 24.10 -24.30 2.44
N GLY A 279 24.75 -24.50 3.59
CA GLY A 279 26.10 -23.98 3.85
C GLY A 279 27.17 -24.48 2.85
N ASP A 280 27.02 -25.70 2.33
CA ASP A 280 27.85 -26.30 1.28
C ASP A 280 27.73 -25.58 -0.08
N VAL A 281 26.57 -24.99 -0.35
CA VAL A 281 26.32 -24.17 -1.55
C VAL A 281 26.87 -22.77 -1.36
N VAL A 282 26.74 -22.19 -0.16
CA VAL A 282 27.18 -20.81 0.13
C VAL A 282 28.66 -20.61 -0.15
N SER A 283 29.54 -21.54 0.23
CA SER A 283 30.98 -21.41 -0.05
C SER A 283 31.26 -21.27 -1.55
N LYS A 284 30.59 -22.06 -2.40
CA LYS A 284 30.73 -22.00 -3.86
C LYS A 284 30.16 -20.69 -4.42
N LEU A 285 29.01 -20.24 -3.94
CA LEU A 285 28.41 -18.97 -4.35
C LEU A 285 29.32 -17.77 -4.04
N VAL A 286 29.99 -17.79 -2.89
CA VAL A 286 30.93 -16.73 -2.50
C VAL A 286 32.18 -16.73 -3.37
N GLU A 287 32.67 -17.90 -3.78
CA GLU A 287 33.78 -18.02 -4.72
C GLU A 287 33.40 -17.49 -6.11
N GLU A 288 32.29 -17.96 -6.67
CA GLU A 288 31.77 -17.48 -7.97
C GLU A 288 31.52 -15.97 -7.97
N PHE A 289 30.96 -15.44 -6.88
CA PHE A 289 30.75 -14.01 -6.69
C PHE A 289 32.06 -13.21 -6.80
N LYS A 290 33.12 -13.67 -6.13
CA LYS A 290 34.43 -13.01 -6.17
C LYS A 290 35.09 -13.09 -7.54
N GLU A 291 34.84 -14.14 -8.29
CA GLU A 291 35.35 -14.27 -9.66
C GLU A 291 34.63 -13.29 -10.60
N ILE A 292 33.31 -13.24 -10.56
CA ILE A 292 32.50 -12.39 -11.46
C ILE A 292 32.77 -10.90 -11.22
N ILE A 293 32.93 -10.47 -9.96
CA ILE A 293 33.13 -9.04 -9.65
C ILE A 293 34.50 -8.52 -10.07
N LYS A 294 35.52 -9.39 -10.13
CA LYS A 294 36.88 -8.99 -10.54
C LYS A 294 37.01 -8.74 -12.05
N VAL A 295 36.07 -9.28 -12.85
CA VAL A 295 36.00 -9.09 -14.31
C VAL A 295 35.37 -7.72 -14.61
#